data_AF-T1GLI8-F1
#
_entry.id   AF-T1GLI8-F1
#
_cell.length_a   1.000
_cell.length_b   1.000
_cell.length_c   1.000
_cell.angle_alpha   90.00
_cell.angle_beta   90.00
_cell.angle_gamma   90.00
#
_symmetry.space_group_name_H-M   'P 1'
#
loop_
_entity.id
_entity.type
_entity.pdbx_description
1 polymer ?
#
loop_
_entity_poly.entity_id
_entity_poly.type
_entity_poly.pdbx_seq_one_letter_code
_entity_poly.pdbx_strand_id
1 'polypeptide(L)' 'NLPGGIDVVEEFLNQEIDGQALLLLNESHLVNLLNVKLGPALKIIQQINALKASHNPEEANKAQ' A
#
# COMPACT_ATOMS: atom_id res chain seq x y z
N ASN A 1 8.89 -11.66 -7.43
CA ASN A 1 8.79 -10.59 -8.43
C ASN A 1 7.32 -10.45 -8.81
N LEU A 2 6.70 -9.28 -8.61
CA LEU A 2 5.30 -9.06 -9.01
C LEU A 2 5.27 -8.83 -10.53
N PRO A 3 4.57 -9.65 -11.33
CA PRO A 3 4.30 -9.29 -12.72
C PRO A 3 3.52 -7.97 -12.74
N GLY A 4 4.01 -6.96 -13.47
CA GLY A 4 3.42 -5.60 -13.49
C GLY A 4 3.92 -4.66 -12.39
N GLY A 5 5.01 -5.00 -11.67
CA GLY A 5 5.57 -4.14 -10.63
C GLY A 5 6.13 -2.80 -11.14
N ILE A 6 6.47 -2.69 -12.43
CA ILE A 6 7.00 -1.45 -13.04
C ILE A 6 5.89 -0.39 -13.13
N ASP A 7 4.69 -0.77 -13.55
CA ASP A 7 3.55 0.13 -13.72
C ASP A 7 3.12 0.76 -12.37
N VAL A 8 3.22 -0.01 -11.29
CA VAL A 8 2.92 0.47 -9.93
C VAL A 8 3.96 1.50 -9.46
N VAL A 9 5.24 1.34 -9.83
CA VAL A 9 6.29 2.29 -9.43
C VAL A 9 6.09 3.64 -10.11
N GLU A 10 5.73 3.66 -11.39
CA GLU A 10 5.43 4.91 -12.10
C GLU A 10 4.24 5.63 -11.47
N GLU A 11 3.18 4.91 -11.12
CA GLU A 11 2.01 5.52 -10.50
C GLU A 11 2.29 6.05 -9.08
N PHE A 12 3.16 5.38 -8.31
CA PHE A 12 3.63 5.93 -7.03
C PHE A 12 4.37 7.26 -7.19
N LEU A 13 5.15 7.41 -8.26
CA LEU A 13 5.83 8.66 -8.58
C LEU A 13 4.83 9.74 -9.02
N ASN A 14 3.89 9.39 -9.89
CA ASN A 14 2.87 10.32 -10.41
C ASN A 14 1.94 10.84 -9.30
N GLN A 15 1.59 9.98 -8.34
CA GLN A 15 0.76 10.34 -7.19
C GLN A 15 1.58 10.95 -6.03
N GLU A 16 2.89 11.14 -6.21
CA GLU A 16 3.81 11.70 -5.21
C GLU A 16 3.74 10.97 -3.87
N ILE A 17 3.62 9.63 -3.91
CA ILE A 17 3.51 8.80 -2.71
C ILE A 17 4.88 8.72 -2.02
N ASP A 18 5.03 9.49 -0.94
CA ASP A 18 6.18 9.43 -0.04
C ASP A 18 6.01 8.39 1.09
N GLY A 19 6.99 8.33 2.00
CA GLY A 19 6.98 7.36 3.10
C GLY A 19 5.82 7.54 4.09
N GLN A 20 5.29 8.75 4.25
CA GLN A 20 4.14 9.00 5.14
C GLN A 20 2.83 8.65 4.42
N ALA A 21 2.68 9.09 3.17
CA ALA A 21 1.53 8.78 2.32
C ALA A 21 1.38 7.27 2.08
N LEU A 22 2.50 6.54 1.98
CA LEU A 22 2.52 5.08 1.90
C LEU A 22 1.76 4.42 3.06
N LEU A 23 1.93 4.95 4.28
CA LEU A 23 1.23 4.47 5.46
C LEU A 23 -0.25 4.89 5.48
N LEU A 24 -0.71 5.76 4.58
CA LEU A 24 -2.13 6.11 4.47
C LEU A 24 -2.86 5.31 3.38
N LEU A 25 -2.13 4.51 2.60
CA LEU A 25 -2.73 3.67 1.57
C LEU A 25 -3.65 2.61 2.18
N ASN A 26 -4.80 2.44 1.52
CA ASN A 26 -5.77 1.37 1.76
C ASN A 26 -6.01 0.61 0.45
N GLU A 27 -6.77 -0.48 0.53
CA GLU A 27 -7.04 -1.33 -0.64
C GLU A 27 -7.65 -0.55 -1.82
N SER A 28 -8.58 0.37 -1.54
CA SER A 28 -9.24 1.19 -2.56
C SER A 28 -8.24 2.06 -3.32
N HIS A 29 -7.24 2.65 -2.64
CA HIS A 29 -6.19 3.42 -3.31
C HIS A 29 -5.39 2.52 -4.27
N LEU A 30 -5.03 1.31 -3.84
CA LEU A 30 -4.28 0.41 -4.71
C LEU A 30 -5.09 -0.02 -5.94
N VAL A 31 -6.38 -0.36 -5.76
CA VAL A 31 -7.22 -0.86 -6.86
C VAL A 31 -7.66 0.25 -7.80
N ASN A 32 -8.11 1.39 -7.26
CA ASN A 32 -8.78 2.42 -8.04
C ASN A 32 -7.83 3.53 -8.50
N LEU A 33 -6.83 3.88 -7.68
CA LEU A 33 -5.88 4.95 -8.02
C LEU A 33 -4.62 4.38 -8.68
N LEU A 34 -4.12 3.26 -8.17
CA LEU A 34 -2.85 2.67 -8.65
C LEU A 34 -3.04 1.52 -9.65
N ASN A 35 -4.29 1.24 -10.04
CA ASN A 35 -4.68 0.21 -11.00
C ASN A 35 -4.11 -1.20 -10.68
N VAL A 36 -3.94 -1.50 -9.39
CA VAL A 36 -3.45 -2.79 -8.91
C VAL A 36 -4.63 -3.76 -8.82
N LYS A 37 -4.48 -4.95 -9.40
CA LYS A 37 -5.51 -6.00 -9.27
C LYS A 37 -5.73 -6.35 -7.79
N LEU A 38 -6.98 -6.66 -7.43
CA LEU A 38 -7.39 -6.95 -6.05
C LEU A 38 -6.48 -7.96 -5.32
N GLY A 39 -6.14 -9.09 -5.96
CA GLY A 39 -5.27 -10.10 -5.35
C GLY A 39 -3.89 -9.56 -4.93
N PRO A 40 -3.11 -8.95 -5.84
CA PRO A 40 -1.91 -8.20 -5.50
C PRO A 40 -2.11 -7.06 -4.49
N ALA A 41 -3.20 -6.28 -4.60
CA ALA A 41 -3.49 -5.18 -3.69
C ALA A 41 -3.62 -5.64 -2.23
N LEU A 42 -4.35 -6.73 -1.99
CA LEU A 42 -4.47 -7.33 -0.65
C LEU A 42 -3.11 -7.71 -0.03
N LYS A 43 -2.18 -8.22 -0.85
CA LYS A 43 -0.82 -8.57 -0.40
C LYS A 43 -0.01 -7.33 -0.03
N ILE A 44 -0.13 -6.26 -0.80
CA ILE A 44 0.56 -4.98 -0.53
C ILE A 44 0.01 -4.35 0.76
N ILE A 45 -1.32 -4.35 0.96
CA ILE A 45 -1.94 -3.84 2.19
C ILE A 45 -1.48 -4.63 3.43
N GLN A 46 -1.35 -5.95 3.34
CA GLN A 46 -0.78 -6.74 4.43
C GLN A 46 0.64 -6.27 4.80
N GLN A 47 1.49 -6.00 3.80
CA GLN A 47 2.85 -5.52 4.04
C GLN A 47 2.88 -4.09 4.61
N ILE A 48 2.02 -3.20 4.12
CA ILE A 48 1.88 -1.84 4.65
C ILE A 48 1.42 -1.87 6.11
N ASN A 49 0.46 -2.74 6.46
CA ASN A 49 -0.02 -2.89 7.83
C ASN A 49 1.06 -3.45 8.76
N ALA A 50 1.88 -4.41 8.29
CA ALA A 50 3.03 -4.88 9.05
C ALA A 50 4.06 -3.76 9.29
N LEU A 51 4.30 -2.90 8.29
CA LEU A 51 5.17 -1.74 8.42
C LEU A 51 4.63 -0.72 9.43
N LYS A 52 3.32 -0.41 9.39
CA LYS A 52 2.65 0.46 10.37
C LYS A 52 2.85 -0.04 11.80
N ALA A 53 2.57 -1.33 12.03
CA ALA A 53 2.72 -1.94 13.35
C ALA A 53 4.17 -1.85 13.87
N SER A 54 5.17 -1.91 12.97
CA SER A 54 6.58 -1.73 13.32
C SER A 54 6.96 -0.28 13.64
N HIS A 55 6.27 0.70 13.06
CA HIS A 55 6.56 2.13 13.24
C HIS A 55 5.77 2.75 14.39
N ASN A 56 4.53 2.29 14.60
CA ASN A 56 3.67 2.67 15.72
C ASN A 56 2.83 1.44 16.18
N PRO A 57 3.20 0.80 17.30
CA PRO A 57 2.50 -0.37 17.81
C PRO A 57 1.02 -0.11 18.16
N GLU A 58 0.63 1.14 18.43
CA GLU A 58 -0.76 1.49 18.78
C GLU A 58 -1.72 1.46 17.58
N GLU A 59 -1.20 1.63 16.35
CA GLU A 59 -2.02 1.52 15.12
C GLU A 59 -2.42 0.07 14.81
N ALA A 60 -1.64 -0.92 15.27
CA ALA A 60 -1.94 -2.33 15.08
C ALA A 60 -3.29 -2.74 15.71
N ASN A 61 -3.73 -2.04 16.75
CA ASN A 61 -4.95 -2.34 17.49
C ASN A 61 -6.24 -1.80 16.84
N LYS A 62 -6.15 -1.06 15.73
CA LYS A 62 -7.32 -0.50 15.02
C LYS A 62 -7.77 -1.33 13.81
N ALA A 63 -7.00 -2.35 13.43
CA ALA A 63 -7.31 -3.21 12.29
C ALA A 63 -8.13 -4.46 12.66
N GLN A 64 -8.67 -4.53 13.89
CA GLN A 64 -9.58 -5.58 14.37
C GLN A 64 -11.03 -5.12 14.37
#